data_AF-A0A6P8BSA9-F1
#
_entry.id   AF-A0A6P8BSA9-F1
#
_cell.length_a   1.000
_cell.length_b   1.000
_cell.length_c   1.000
_cell.angle_alpha   90.00
_cell.angle_beta   90.00
_cell.angle_gamma   90.00
#
_symmetry.space_group_name_H-M   'P 1'
#
loop_
_entity.id
_entity.type
_entity.pdbx_description
1 polymer ?
#
loop_
_entity_poly.entity_id
_entity_poly.type
_entity_poly.pdbx_seq_one_letter_code
_entity_poly.pdbx_strand_id
1 'polypeptide(L)'
;MQCRRDEDPRLLRRGASSHRRSSSTISAVFQRCEVFRPYAVHIDEIFKMFTSYKLRVPVFGAIILDESSKRCLLVKGWKGHTWSFPRGKRNKLEEDHDCAIREVLEETGFDISNLLNKNEYIEKTFGTQRVRLYIIAGVKSNTSFAPLTKKEIREIGWHCLDKLECGNDSVLSRGGIGPRLYMVAPFLKSLKSWISEHPALVAQGSAVPTKGKLIWSAQISPTQGQLMITKGESESSKSPPEASPSDTRPGKSFRNFSFNTPAILNAMEAAFGA
;
A
#
# COMPACT_ATOMS: atom_id res chain seq x y z
N MET A 1 -37.33 -3.39 -24.56
CA MET A 1 -36.50 -2.18 -24.54
C MET A 1 -35.21 -2.50 -23.79
N GLN A 2 -34.09 -2.57 -24.51
CA GLN A 2 -32.77 -2.97 -24.01
C GLN A 2 -32.02 -1.71 -23.54
N CYS A 3 -31.92 -1.45 -22.24
CA CYS A 3 -31.06 -0.38 -21.72
C CYS A 3 -29.59 -0.81 -21.79
N ARG A 4 -28.84 -0.17 -22.69
CA ARG A 4 -27.38 -0.25 -22.76
C ARG A 4 -26.79 0.26 -21.44
N ARG A 5 -25.88 -0.52 -20.85
CA ARG A 5 -25.01 -0.07 -19.76
C ARG A 5 -23.91 0.78 -20.38
N ASP A 6 -23.97 2.09 -20.18
CA ASP A 6 -22.86 2.99 -20.48
C ASP A 6 -21.72 2.75 -19.48
N GLU A 7 -20.67 2.09 -19.94
CA GLU A 7 -19.39 1.97 -19.25
C GLU A 7 -18.74 3.36 -19.13
N ASP A 8 -18.36 3.80 -17.91
CA ASP A 8 -17.73 5.12 -17.67
C ASP A 8 -16.36 5.23 -18.40
N PRO A 9 -16.24 6.10 -19.43
CA PRO A 9 -15.04 6.25 -20.24
C PRO A 9 -13.79 6.73 -19.46
N ARG A 10 -13.96 7.17 -18.20
CA ARG A 10 -12.87 7.71 -17.37
C ARG A 10 -12.11 6.63 -16.61
N LEU A 11 -12.70 5.45 -16.37
CA LEU A 11 -11.99 4.29 -15.81
C LEU A 11 -11.07 3.65 -16.85
N LEU A 12 -11.48 3.63 -18.12
CA LEU A 12 -10.65 3.21 -19.25
C LEU A 12 -9.42 4.12 -19.46
N ARG A 13 -9.57 5.44 -19.25
CA ARG A 13 -8.47 6.42 -19.45
C ARG A 13 -7.36 6.34 -18.41
N ARG A 14 -7.64 5.91 -17.17
CA ARG A 14 -6.59 5.70 -16.15
C ARG A 14 -5.80 4.41 -16.36
N GLY A 15 -6.42 3.39 -16.95
CA GLY A 15 -5.71 2.24 -17.49
C GLY A 15 -4.78 2.67 -18.63
N ALA A 16 -5.30 3.43 -19.61
CA ALA A 16 -4.58 3.79 -20.84
C ALA A 16 -3.29 4.63 -20.64
N SER A 17 -3.22 5.52 -19.65
CA SER A 17 -2.02 6.35 -19.43
C SER A 17 -0.88 5.60 -18.73
N SER A 18 -1.20 4.65 -17.83
CA SER A 18 -0.23 3.68 -17.32
C SER A 18 0.15 2.66 -18.39
N HIS A 19 -0.81 2.27 -19.24
CA HIS A 19 -0.64 1.33 -20.35
C HIS A 19 0.42 1.80 -21.36
N ARG A 20 0.46 3.09 -21.72
CA ARG A 20 1.45 3.61 -22.68
C ARG A 20 2.90 3.57 -22.17
N ARG A 21 3.15 3.78 -20.87
CA ARG A 21 4.52 3.74 -20.29
C ARG A 21 4.99 2.32 -19.97
N SER A 22 4.08 1.44 -19.55
CA SER A 22 4.42 0.02 -19.32
C SER A 22 4.56 -0.75 -20.64
N SER A 23 3.73 -0.44 -21.64
CA SER A 23 3.76 -1.11 -22.94
C SER A 23 5.06 -0.83 -23.71
N SER A 24 5.58 0.42 -23.69
CA SER A 24 6.87 0.72 -24.35
C SER A 24 8.06 0.03 -23.70
N THR A 25 8.08 -0.08 -22.37
CA THR A 25 9.16 -0.74 -21.64
C THR A 25 9.12 -2.25 -21.84
N ILE A 26 7.93 -2.86 -21.78
CA ILE A 26 7.76 -4.30 -21.95
C ILE A 26 7.97 -4.70 -23.42
N SER A 27 7.54 -3.88 -24.38
CA SER A 27 7.87 -4.05 -25.79
C SER A 27 9.39 -4.05 -26.03
N ALA A 28 10.12 -3.12 -25.40
CA ALA A 28 11.58 -3.11 -25.47
C ALA A 28 12.22 -4.37 -24.85
N VAL A 29 11.67 -4.90 -23.75
CA VAL A 29 12.14 -6.16 -23.14
C VAL A 29 11.87 -7.35 -24.07
N PHE A 30 10.67 -7.46 -24.63
CA PHE A 30 10.28 -8.55 -25.53
C PHE A 30 11.11 -8.53 -26.82
N GLN A 31 11.43 -7.35 -27.35
CA GLN A 31 12.26 -7.23 -28.54
C GLN A 31 13.74 -7.54 -28.31
N ARG A 32 14.26 -7.30 -27.09
CA ARG A 32 15.67 -7.49 -26.74
C ARG A 32 16.00 -8.87 -26.19
N CYS A 33 15.02 -9.60 -25.67
CA CYS A 33 15.22 -10.94 -25.16
C CYS A 33 14.82 -11.98 -26.22
N GLU A 34 15.77 -12.80 -26.66
CA GLU A 34 15.55 -13.81 -27.71
C GLU A 34 14.41 -14.77 -27.37
N VAL A 35 14.27 -15.14 -26.10
CA VAL A 35 13.19 -16.01 -25.59
C VAL A 35 11.81 -15.34 -25.70
N PHE A 36 11.72 -14.03 -25.49
CA PHE A 36 10.44 -13.30 -25.50
C PHE A 36 10.08 -12.70 -26.86
N ARG A 37 11.05 -12.60 -27.78
CA ARG A 37 10.90 -12.00 -29.11
C ARG A 37 9.79 -12.62 -29.96
N PRO A 38 9.58 -13.95 -30.00
CA PRO A 38 8.48 -14.55 -30.74
C PRO A 38 7.10 -14.05 -30.29
N TYR A 39 6.96 -13.70 -29.00
CA TYR A 39 5.71 -13.26 -28.40
C TYR A 39 5.48 -11.74 -28.54
N ALA A 40 6.45 -10.99 -29.06
CA ALA A 40 6.38 -9.53 -29.17
C ALA A 40 5.21 -9.03 -30.05
N VAL A 41 4.80 -9.84 -31.05
CA VAL A 41 3.64 -9.52 -31.91
C VAL A 41 2.30 -9.69 -31.18
N HIS A 42 2.27 -10.48 -30.09
CA HIS A 42 1.08 -10.74 -29.29
C HIS A 42 1.03 -9.91 -28.00
N ILE A 43 1.86 -8.87 -27.88
CA ILE A 43 2.07 -8.17 -26.60
C ILE A 43 0.75 -7.61 -26.03
N ASP A 44 -0.11 -7.03 -26.88
CA ASP A 44 -1.37 -6.44 -26.45
C ASP A 44 -2.35 -7.50 -25.93
N GLU A 45 -2.37 -8.68 -26.56
CA GLU A 45 -3.18 -9.81 -26.12
C GLU A 45 -2.66 -10.38 -24.80
N ILE A 46 -1.34 -10.57 -24.67
CA ILE A 46 -0.69 -10.99 -23.43
C ILE A 46 -0.99 -10.00 -22.30
N PHE A 47 -0.93 -8.70 -22.58
CA PHE A 47 -1.29 -7.66 -21.61
C PHE A 47 -2.76 -7.70 -21.22
N LYS A 48 -3.66 -7.90 -22.18
CA LYS A 48 -5.09 -8.03 -21.92
C LYS A 48 -5.39 -9.24 -21.06
N MET A 49 -4.79 -10.39 -21.38
CA MET A 49 -4.90 -11.62 -20.59
C MET A 49 -4.34 -11.43 -19.17
N PHE A 50 -3.13 -10.87 -19.07
CA PHE A 50 -2.49 -10.60 -17.78
C PHE A 50 -3.32 -9.64 -16.92
N THR A 51 -3.88 -8.59 -17.51
CA THR A 51 -4.73 -7.63 -16.80
C THR A 51 -6.01 -8.32 -16.30
N SER A 52 -6.65 -9.13 -17.16
CA SER A 52 -7.86 -9.88 -16.81
C SER A 52 -7.61 -10.92 -15.71
N TYR A 53 -6.46 -11.59 -15.75
CA TYR A 53 -6.01 -12.45 -14.66
C TYR A 53 -5.81 -11.64 -13.37
N LYS A 54 -5.04 -10.56 -13.44
CA LYS A 54 -4.70 -9.72 -12.29
C LYS A 54 -5.94 -9.16 -11.58
N LEU A 55 -7.01 -8.86 -12.31
CA LEU A 55 -8.28 -8.38 -11.73
C LEU A 55 -9.04 -9.45 -10.92
N ARG A 56 -8.78 -10.74 -11.16
CA ARG A 56 -9.45 -11.86 -10.46
C ARG A 56 -8.69 -12.32 -9.22
N VAL A 57 -7.42 -11.95 -9.08
CA VAL A 57 -6.60 -12.35 -7.93
C VAL A 57 -7.23 -11.79 -6.65
N PRO A 58 -7.58 -12.65 -5.67
CA PRO A 58 -8.11 -12.22 -4.39
C PRO A 58 -7.17 -11.25 -3.66
N VAL A 59 -7.77 -10.33 -2.91
CA VAL A 59 -7.06 -9.28 -2.18
C VAL A 59 -7.34 -9.39 -0.69
N PHE A 60 -6.28 -9.36 0.10
CA PHE A 60 -6.34 -9.45 1.55
C PHE A 60 -5.61 -8.27 2.18
N GLY A 61 -6.07 -7.87 3.37
CA GLY A 61 -5.51 -6.76 4.12
C GLY A 61 -6.18 -6.59 5.46
N ALA A 62 -6.06 -5.41 6.05
CA ALA A 62 -6.61 -5.15 7.37
C ALA A 62 -7.28 -3.77 7.51
N ILE A 63 -8.30 -3.72 8.36
CA ILE A 63 -8.86 -2.50 8.92
C ILE A 63 -8.27 -2.35 10.32
N ILE A 64 -7.28 -1.47 10.44
CA ILE A 64 -6.61 -1.21 11.72
C ILE A 64 -7.32 -0.05 12.41
N LEU A 65 -7.87 -0.32 13.59
CA LEU A 65 -8.57 0.65 14.44
C LEU A 65 -7.67 1.06 15.61
N ASP A 66 -7.78 2.33 16.00
CA ASP A 66 -7.10 2.82 17.18
C ASP A 66 -7.72 2.31 18.49
N GLU A 67 -7.10 2.62 19.63
CA GLU A 67 -7.59 2.28 20.98
C GLU A 67 -9.03 2.71 21.25
N SER A 68 -9.50 3.76 20.58
CA SER A 68 -10.86 4.29 20.75
C SER A 68 -11.90 3.65 19.84
N SER A 69 -11.48 2.86 18.86
CA SER A 69 -12.30 2.34 17.75
C SER A 69 -13.03 3.44 16.95
N LYS A 70 -12.58 4.71 17.02
CA LYS A 70 -13.17 5.85 16.29
C LYS A 70 -12.37 6.24 15.05
N ARG A 71 -11.11 5.81 14.96
CA ARG A 71 -10.24 6.10 13.82
C ARG A 71 -9.72 4.81 13.20
N CYS A 72 -9.58 4.81 11.88
CA CYS A 72 -8.94 3.74 11.13
C CYS A 72 -7.67 4.23 10.43
N LEU A 73 -6.70 3.33 10.29
CA LEU A 73 -5.47 3.60 9.54
C LEU A 73 -5.75 3.47 8.03
N LEU A 74 -5.37 4.49 7.27
CA LEU A 74 -5.41 4.46 5.80
C LEU A 74 -4.03 4.77 5.23
N VAL A 75 -3.77 4.21 4.05
CA VAL A 75 -2.57 4.45 3.25
C VAL A 75 -2.95 5.14 1.94
N LYS A 76 -2.01 5.92 1.39
CA LYS A 76 -2.16 6.60 0.10
C LYS A 76 -0.89 6.43 -0.72
N GLY A 77 -1.03 5.87 -1.92
CA GLY A 77 0.09 5.61 -2.82
C GLY A 77 0.58 6.84 -3.59
N TRP A 78 1.71 6.70 -4.29
CA TRP A 78 2.33 7.78 -5.08
C TRP A 78 1.56 8.14 -6.35
N LYS A 79 0.98 7.13 -7.03
CA LYS A 79 0.29 7.28 -8.32
C LYS A 79 -1.18 7.65 -8.18
N GLY A 80 -1.54 8.36 -7.10
CA GLY A 80 -2.92 8.75 -6.83
C GLY A 80 -3.07 9.72 -5.66
N HIS A 81 -4.30 10.16 -5.47
CA HIS A 81 -4.70 10.98 -4.31
C HIS A 81 -5.76 10.29 -3.45
N THR A 82 -5.92 8.98 -3.65
CA THR A 82 -6.94 8.17 -2.98
C THR A 82 -6.35 7.46 -1.78
N TRP A 83 -7.08 7.48 -0.68
CA TRP A 83 -6.80 6.73 0.53
C TRP A 83 -7.53 5.39 0.51
N SER A 84 -6.89 4.36 1.05
CA SER A 84 -7.44 3.00 1.14
C SER A 84 -6.94 2.29 2.38
N PHE A 85 -7.62 1.21 2.77
CA PHE A 85 -7.08 0.24 3.72
C PHE A 85 -5.82 -0.44 3.16
N PRO A 86 -4.83 -0.75 4.00
CA PRO A 86 -3.64 -1.49 3.57
C PRO A 86 -4.02 -2.90 3.14
N ARG A 87 -3.64 -3.28 1.92
CA ARG A 87 -4.04 -4.55 1.29
C ARG A 87 -3.26 -4.83 0.01
N GLY A 88 -3.18 -6.10 -0.36
CA GLY A 88 -2.70 -6.48 -1.67
C GLY A 88 -3.07 -7.90 -2.06
N LYS A 89 -2.36 -8.45 -3.04
CA LYS A 89 -2.80 -9.63 -3.78
C LYS A 89 -2.19 -10.88 -3.20
N ARG A 90 -3.01 -11.92 -3.10
CA ARG A 90 -2.54 -13.23 -2.63
C ARG A 90 -1.53 -13.84 -3.59
N ASN A 91 -0.45 -14.34 -3.01
CA ASN A 91 0.55 -15.14 -3.71
C ASN A 91 0.09 -16.59 -3.91
N LYS A 92 0.84 -17.34 -4.71
CA LYS A 92 0.56 -18.77 -4.93
C LYS A 92 0.82 -19.54 -3.63
N LEU A 93 -0.13 -20.39 -3.22
CA LEU A 93 -0.05 -21.21 -2.00
C LEU A 93 0.08 -20.41 -0.70
N GLU A 94 -0.32 -19.15 -0.70
CA GLU A 94 -0.38 -18.31 0.51
C GLU A 94 -1.78 -18.39 1.12
N GLU A 95 -1.88 -18.50 2.44
CA GLU A 95 -3.16 -18.44 3.15
C GLU A 95 -3.70 -17.01 3.21
N ASP A 96 -5.03 -16.88 3.32
CA ASP A 96 -5.70 -15.57 3.26
C ASP A 96 -5.24 -14.59 4.36
N HIS A 97 -4.93 -15.10 5.56
CA HIS A 97 -4.44 -14.31 6.70
C HIS A 97 -2.96 -13.96 6.60
N ASP A 98 -2.13 -14.88 6.11
CA ASP A 98 -0.70 -14.64 5.87
C ASP A 98 -0.51 -13.55 4.82
N CYS A 99 -1.33 -13.56 3.76
CA CYS A 99 -1.36 -12.47 2.79
C CYS A 99 -1.70 -11.13 3.45
N ALA A 100 -2.69 -11.08 4.34
CA ALA A 100 -3.05 -9.84 5.02
C ALA A 100 -1.91 -9.32 5.91
N ILE A 101 -1.24 -10.21 6.65
CA ILE A 101 -0.09 -9.88 7.51
C ILE A 101 1.04 -9.29 6.66
N ARG A 102 1.44 -9.99 5.59
CA ARG A 102 2.52 -9.57 4.72
C ARG A 102 2.24 -8.21 4.08
N GLU A 103 1.07 -8.02 3.49
CA GLU A 103 0.71 -6.78 2.80
C GLU A 103 0.66 -5.59 3.77
N VAL A 104 0.11 -5.78 4.97
CA VAL A 104 0.07 -4.73 5.99
C VAL A 104 1.47 -4.39 6.48
N LEU A 105 2.33 -5.38 6.69
CA LEU A 105 3.72 -5.17 7.08
C LEU A 105 4.49 -4.44 5.98
N GLU A 106 4.33 -4.81 4.71
CA GLU A 106 4.97 -4.16 3.57
C GLU A 106 4.56 -2.68 3.44
N GLU A 107 3.26 -2.39 3.51
CA GLU A 107 2.72 -1.04 3.28
C GLU A 107 2.82 -0.10 4.49
N THR A 108 2.85 -0.64 5.72
CA THR A 108 2.78 0.17 6.94
C THR A 108 3.94 -0.03 7.91
N GLY A 109 4.72 -1.09 7.75
CA GLY A 109 5.79 -1.48 8.70
C GLY A 109 5.27 -2.03 10.03
N PHE A 110 3.97 -2.29 10.14
CA PHE A 110 3.33 -2.78 11.35
C PHE A 110 2.96 -4.26 11.21
N ASP A 111 3.46 -5.08 12.13
CA ASP A 111 3.13 -6.51 12.17
C ASP A 111 1.83 -6.74 12.96
N ILE A 112 0.84 -7.30 12.28
CA ILE A 112 -0.48 -7.61 12.86
C ILE A 112 -0.63 -9.07 13.28
N SER A 113 0.40 -9.92 13.14
CA SER A 113 0.32 -11.37 13.37
C SER A 113 -0.24 -11.72 14.75
N ASN A 114 0.19 -10.99 15.79
CA ASN A 114 -0.22 -11.22 17.17
C ASN A 114 -1.60 -10.64 17.53
N LEU A 115 -2.16 -9.79 16.66
CA LEU A 115 -3.45 -9.13 16.87
C LEU A 115 -4.55 -9.71 15.96
N LEU A 116 -4.18 -10.47 14.94
CA LEU A 116 -5.09 -10.99 13.94
C LEU A 116 -5.90 -12.16 14.52
N ASN A 117 -7.22 -12.00 14.54
CA ASN A 117 -8.16 -13.10 14.73
C ASN A 117 -8.69 -13.56 13.36
N LYS A 118 -8.51 -14.84 13.03
CA LYS A 118 -8.89 -15.41 11.73
C LYS A 118 -10.40 -15.35 11.45
N ASN A 119 -11.21 -15.20 12.49
CA ASN A 119 -12.67 -15.14 12.40
C ASN A 119 -13.20 -13.69 12.28
N GLU A 120 -12.37 -12.69 12.58
CA GLU A 120 -12.78 -11.28 12.61
C GLU A 120 -12.39 -10.59 11.30
N TYR A 121 -13.28 -10.64 10.31
CA TYR A 121 -13.06 -10.02 9.01
C TYR A 121 -14.35 -9.53 8.36
N ILE A 122 -14.19 -8.61 7.41
CA ILE A 122 -15.24 -8.18 6.49
C ILE A 122 -14.85 -8.58 5.08
N GLU A 123 -15.69 -9.37 4.43
CA GLU A 123 -15.49 -9.79 3.04
C GLU A 123 -16.53 -9.16 2.12
N LYS A 124 -16.07 -8.68 0.97
CA LYS A 124 -16.89 -8.14 -0.12
C LYS A 124 -16.33 -8.63 -1.46
N THR A 125 -17.23 -8.84 -2.42
CA THR A 125 -16.86 -9.22 -3.79
C THR A 125 -17.15 -8.05 -4.73
N PHE A 126 -16.13 -7.60 -5.45
CA PHE A 126 -16.22 -6.52 -6.44
C PHE A 126 -16.03 -7.10 -7.84
N GLY A 127 -17.13 -7.26 -8.58
CA GLY A 127 -17.11 -7.98 -9.86
C GLY A 127 -16.70 -9.44 -9.64
N THR A 128 -15.49 -9.80 -10.05
CA THR A 128 -14.91 -11.14 -9.86
C THR A 128 -13.84 -11.18 -8.76
N GLN A 129 -13.48 -10.03 -8.19
CA GLN A 129 -12.43 -9.94 -7.18
C GLN A 129 -13.01 -10.09 -5.77
N ARG A 130 -12.55 -11.12 -5.05
CA ARG A 130 -12.80 -11.25 -3.61
C ARG A 130 -11.86 -10.34 -2.85
N VAL A 131 -12.41 -9.53 -1.94
CA VAL A 131 -11.65 -8.65 -1.05
C VAL A 131 -12.05 -8.95 0.38
N ARG A 132 -11.09 -9.37 1.21
CA ARG A 132 -11.29 -9.64 2.64
C ARG A 132 -10.36 -8.77 3.46
N LEU A 133 -10.91 -8.06 4.43
CA LEU A 133 -10.14 -7.22 5.35
C LEU A 133 -10.36 -7.70 6.79
N TYR A 134 -9.27 -8.08 7.45
CA TYR A 134 -9.30 -8.48 8.87
C TYR A 134 -9.43 -7.25 9.77
N ILE A 135 -10.17 -7.35 10.86
CA ILE A 135 -10.36 -6.23 11.80
C ILE A 135 -9.31 -6.35 12.90
N ILE A 136 -8.48 -5.31 13.05
CA ILE A 136 -7.42 -5.23 14.05
C ILE A 136 -7.75 -4.04 14.95
N ALA A 137 -8.22 -4.29 16.16
CA ALA A 137 -8.60 -3.24 17.11
C ALA A 137 -7.55 -3.01 18.20
N GLY A 138 -7.59 -1.84 18.83
CA GLY A 138 -6.75 -1.55 20.00
C GLY A 138 -5.33 -1.10 19.70
N VAL A 139 -5.03 -0.65 18.48
CA VAL A 139 -3.68 -0.20 18.13
C VAL A 139 -3.41 1.18 18.73
N LYS A 140 -2.30 1.31 19.45
CA LYS A 140 -1.93 2.56 20.11
C LYS A 140 -1.76 3.69 19.10
N SER A 141 -2.33 4.85 19.41
CA SER A 141 -2.28 6.00 18.49
C SER A 141 -0.89 6.63 18.30
N ASN A 142 0.08 6.25 19.15
CA ASN A 142 1.50 6.62 19.05
C ASN A 142 2.37 5.59 18.33
N THR A 143 1.78 4.49 17.83
CA THR A 143 2.50 3.49 17.04
C THR A 143 3.13 4.15 15.81
N SER A 144 4.40 3.84 15.57
CA SER A 144 5.12 4.34 14.40
C SER A 144 4.80 3.48 13.19
N PHE A 145 4.48 4.12 12.07
CA PHE A 145 4.24 3.46 10.79
C PHE A 145 5.22 4.01 9.75
N ALA A 146 5.81 3.12 8.97
CA ALA A 146 6.65 3.46 7.83
C ALA A 146 6.63 2.30 6.83
N PRO A 147 6.37 2.55 5.54
CA PRO A 147 6.37 1.49 4.54
C PRO A 147 7.76 0.87 4.40
N LEU A 148 7.80 -0.45 4.20
CA LEU A 148 9.05 -1.18 3.91
C LEU A 148 9.37 -1.14 2.42
N THR A 149 8.36 -1.01 1.56
CA THR A 149 8.52 -0.97 0.11
C THR A 149 8.80 0.45 -0.40
N LYS A 150 9.76 0.57 -1.32
CA LYS A 150 10.16 1.87 -1.88
C LYS A 150 9.15 2.32 -2.94
N LYS A 151 8.67 3.57 -2.81
CA LYS A 151 7.82 4.28 -3.80
C LYS A 151 6.42 3.71 -4.02
N GLU A 152 5.91 2.90 -3.10
CA GLU A 152 4.53 2.39 -3.17
C GLU A 152 3.58 3.27 -2.38
N ILE A 153 3.88 3.51 -1.09
CA ILE A 153 3.11 4.37 -0.20
C ILE A 153 3.77 5.74 -0.06
N ARG A 154 2.97 6.79 -0.20
CA ARG A 154 3.36 8.20 -0.06
C ARG A 154 2.98 8.75 1.31
N GLU A 155 1.81 8.41 1.82
CA GLU A 155 1.27 8.92 3.08
C GLU A 155 0.56 7.81 3.86
N ILE A 156 0.67 7.85 5.18
CA ILE A 156 -0.05 6.99 6.13
C ILE A 156 -0.65 7.87 7.22
N GLY A 157 -1.92 7.67 7.55
CA GLY A 157 -2.62 8.52 8.51
C GLY A 157 -3.82 7.85 9.18
N TRP A 158 -4.13 8.34 10.38
CA TRP A 158 -5.37 8.02 11.08
C TRP A 158 -6.51 8.89 10.55
N HIS A 159 -7.61 8.26 10.15
CA HIS A 159 -8.82 8.92 9.69
C HIS A 159 -10.00 8.62 10.60
N CYS A 160 -10.77 9.65 10.96
CA CYS A 160 -11.98 9.51 11.77
C CYS A 160 -13.08 8.81 10.95
N LEU A 161 -13.65 7.72 11.46
CA LEU A 161 -14.69 6.94 10.80
C LEU A 161 -15.93 7.78 10.49
N ASP A 162 -16.28 8.71 11.37
CA ASP A 162 -17.41 9.64 11.19
C ASP A 162 -17.16 10.67 10.10
N LYS A 163 -15.91 10.89 9.68
CA LYS A 163 -15.58 11.82 8.58
C LYS A 163 -15.41 11.13 7.24
N LEU A 164 -15.50 9.80 7.22
CA LEU A 164 -15.44 9.00 5.99
C LEU A 164 -16.84 8.86 5.35
N GLU A 165 -17.84 9.65 5.78
CA GLU A 165 -19.27 9.45 5.45
C GLU A 165 -19.54 9.19 3.97
N CYS A 166 -19.97 7.94 3.72
CA CYS A 166 -21.16 7.48 3.00
C CYS A 166 -21.66 8.25 1.76
N GLY A 167 -20.77 8.69 0.88
CA GLY A 167 -21.14 9.08 -0.48
C GLY A 167 -21.34 7.86 -1.39
N ASN A 168 -22.53 7.25 -1.35
CA ASN A 168 -22.95 6.03 -2.07
C ASN A 168 -22.02 4.81 -1.86
N ASP A 169 -22.51 3.58 -2.02
CA ASP A 169 -21.73 2.33 -1.92
C ASP A 169 -20.70 2.15 -3.08
N SER A 170 -20.28 3.27 -3.68
CA SER A 170 -19.42 3.32 -4.82
C SER A 170 -17.96 3.07 -4.42
N VAL A 171 -17.26 2.28 -5.25
CA VAL A 171 -15.83 1.93 -5.11
C VAL A 171 -14.93 3.16 -5.04
N LEU A 172 -15.38 4.31 -5.56
CA LEU A 172 -14.71 5.61 -5.52
C LEU A 172 -15.67 6.68 -5.00
N SER A 173 -15.50 7.10 -3.75
CA SER A 173 -16.25 8.23 -3.22
C SER A 173 -15.67 9.54 -3.78
N ARG A 174 -16.39 10.13 -4.74
CA ARG A 174 -16.18 11.52 -5.22
C ARG A 174 -17.34 12.38 -4.73
N GLY A 175 -17.25 12.90 -3.51
CA GLY A 175 -18.23 13.84 -2.98
C GLY A 175 -17.69 14.59 -1.77
N GLY A 176 -17.62 15.93 -1.86
CA GLY A 176 -17.28 16.84 -0.75
C GLY A 176 -15.79 17.17 -0.55
N ILE A 177 -15.54 18.13 0.36
CA ILE A 177 -14.24 18.70 0.81
C ILE A 177 -13.29 17.64 1.43
N GLY A 178 -13.73 16.39 1.54
CA GLY A 178 -13.01 15.28 2.17
C GLY A 178 -11.97 14.56 1.30
N PRO A 179 -11.18 13.65 1.90
CA PRO A 179 -10.20 12.84 1.17
C PRO A 179 -10.88 11.92 0.16
N ARG A 180 -10.28 11.75 -1.03
CA ARG A 180 -10.77 10.77 -2.00
C ARG A 180 -10.52 9.36 -1.45
N LEU A 181 -11.53 8.50 -1.43
CA LEU A 181 -11.42 7.15 -0.90
C LEU A 181 -11.52 6.11 -2.02
N TYR A 182 -10.82 4.99 -1.87
CA TYR A 182 -10.88 3.85 -2.79
C TYR A 182 -11.10 2.53 -2.04
N MET A 183 -12.26 1.90 -2.29
CA MET A 183 -12.73 0.68 -1.61
C MET A 183 -12.68 0.81 -0.08
N VAL A 184 -13.24 1.91 0.44
CA VAL A 184 -13.41 2.14 1.88
C VAL A 184 -14.90 2.13 2.23
N ALA A 185 -15.70 2.94 1.51
CA ALA A 185 -17.14 3.09 1.76
C ALA A 185 -17.92 1.77 1.88
N PRO A 186 -17.70 0.74 1.02
CA PRO A 186 -18.45 -0.52 1.11
C PRO A 186 -18.23 -1.33 2.39
N PHE A 187 -17.16 -1.04 3.12
CA PHE A 187 -16.82 -1.72 4.36
C PHE A 187 -17.35 -0.97 5.59
N LEU A 188 -17.67 0.32 5.47
CA LEU A 188 -17.98 1.18 6.63
C LEU A 188 -19.23 0.73 7.38
N LYS A 189 -20.29 0.27 6.68
CA LYS A 189 -21.53 -0.19 7.34
C LYS A 189 -21.27 -1.42 8.21
N SER A 190 -20.63 -2.45 7.65
CA SER A 190 -20.29 -3.67 8.38
C SER A 190 -19.29 -3.39 9.51
N LEU A 191 -18.33 -2.48 9.28
CA LEU A 191 -17.37 -2.07 10.29
C LEU A 191 -18.04 -1.38 11.48
N LYS A 192 -18.98 -0.46 11.25
CA LYS A 192 -19.74 0.21 12.32
C LYS A 192 -20.61 -0.77 13.13
N SER A 193 -21.16 -1.80 12.48
CA SER A 193 -21.86 -2.90 13.18
C SER A 193 -20.91 -3.63 14.12
N TRP A 194 -19.76 -4.05 13.59
CA TRP A 194 -18.74 -4.77 14.36
C TRP A 194 -18.24 -3.97 15.57
N ILE A 195 -18.00 -2.66 15.41
CA ILE A 195 -17.58 -1.77 16.49
C ILE A 195 -18.65 -1.65 17.58
N SER A 196 -19.94 -1.66 17.21
CA SER A 196 -21.03 -1.62 18.18
C SER A 196 -21.11 -2.89 19.03
N GLU A 197 -20.72 -4.03 18.45
CA GLU A 197 -20.68 -5.34 19.12
C GLU A 197 -19.39 -5.52 19.96
N HIS A 198 -18.33 -4.78 19.63
CA HIS A 198 -17.02 -4.83 20.30
C HIS A 198 -16.59 -3.43 20.80
N PRO A 199 -17.21 -2.93 21.89
CA PRO A 199 -16.86 -1.63 22.45
C PRO A 199 -15.37 -1.56 22.83
N ALA A 200 -14.77 -0.38 22.62
CA ALA A 200 -13.36 -0.15 22.91
C ALA A 200 -13.03 -0.48 24.38
N LEU A 201 -11.85 -1.10 24.59
CA LEU A 201 -11.35 -1.47 25.92
C LEU A 201 -11.12 -0.25 26.84
N VAL A 202 -11.05 0.96 26.29
CA VAL A 202 -10.86 2.21 27.04
C VAL A 202 -12.08 3.11 26.87
N ALA A 203 -12.97 3.07 27.86
CA ALA A 203 -14.04 4.04 28.01
C ALA A 203 -13.51 5.33 28.67
N GLN A 204 -13.77 6.48 28.03
CA GLN A 204 -13.78 7.84 28.60
C GLN A 204 -12.42 8.46 29.03
N GLY A 205 -12.06 9.63 28.48
CA GLY A 205 -11.11 10.50 29.19
C GLY A 205 -10.31 11.56 28.43
N SER A 206 -10.00 11.41 27.13
CA SER A 206 -9.19 12.41 26.41
C SER A 206 -9.96 12.99 25.22
N ALA A 207 -10.08 14.33 25.18
CA ALA A 207 -10.63 15.06 24.04
C ALA A 207 -9.99 14.55 22.73
N VAL A 208 -10.76 13.81 21.95
CA VAL A 208 -10.26 13.19 20.71
C VAL A 208 -10.01 14.32 19.71
N PRO A 209 -8.77 14.48 19.19
CA PRO A 209 -8.52 15.43 18.13
C PRO A 209 -9.40 15.09 16.93
N THR A 210 -10.32 15.99 16.58
CA THR A 210 -11.32 15.77 15.53
C THR A 210 -10.70 15.74 14.13
N LYS A 211 -9.42 16.11 13.96
CA LYS A 211 -8.73 16.07 12.66
C LYS A 211 -7.92 14.79 12.52
N GLY A 212 -7.91 14.22 11.31
CA GLY A 212 -7.06 13.07 10.98
C GLY A 212 -5.60 13.38 11.28
N LYS A 213 -4.90 12.43 11.89
CA LYS A 213 -3.48 12.57 12.27
C LYS A 213 -2.65 11.92 11.18
N LEU A 214 -1.99 12.73 10.36
CA LEU A 214 -0.97 12.25 9.44
C LEU A 214 0.19 11.71 10.28
N ILE A 215 0.54 10.45 10.10
CA ILE A 215 1.59 9.78 10.88
C ILE A 215 2.90 9.78 10.11
N TRP A 216 2.81 9.54 8.81
CA TRP A 216 3.97 9.44 7.95
C TRP A 216 3.69 10.01 6.56
N SER A 217 4.67 10.72 6.00
CA SER A 217 4.62 11.17 4.61
C SER A 217 6.02 11.18 4.00
N ALA A 218 6.12 10.80 2.74
CA ALA A 218 7.34 10.97 1.97
C ALA A 218 7.53 12.45 1.60
N GLN A 219 8.64 13.05 2.03
CA GLN A 219 9.04 14.40 1.61
C GLN A 219 9.73 14.33 0.24
N ILE A 220 9.32 15.19 -0.70
CA ILE A 220 10.01 15.40 -1.98
C ILE A 220 10.49 16.85 -1.97
N SER A 221 11.76 17.07 -1.65
CA SER A 221 12.38 18.41 -1.76
C SER A 221 12.62 18.74 -3.24
N PRO A 222 12.28 19.94 -3.74
CA PRO A 222 12.56 20.33 -5.13
C PRO A 222 14.04 20.54 -5.45
N THR A 223 14.93 20.46 -4.45
CA THR A 223 16.33 20.80 -4.61
C THR A 223 17.20 19.71 -3.98
N GLN A 224 17.89 18.96 -4.86
CA GLN A 224 18.87 17.91 -4.59
C GLN A 224 18.36 16.69 -3.79
N GLY A 225 18.33 15.55 -4.47
CA GLY A 225 17.74 14.29 -3.99
C GLY A 225 18.48 13.64 -2.82
N GLN A 226 18.15 14.07 -1.61
CA GLN A 226 18.52 13.39 -0.37
C GLN A 226 17.28 13.21 0.53
N LEU A 227 17.03 11.98 0.97
CA LEU A 227 15.99 11.67 1.95
C LEU A 227 16.45 12.13 3.34
N MET A 228 15.65 12.93 4.02
CA MET A 228 15.75 13.11 5.47
C MET A 228 14.41 12.73 6.12
N ILE A 229 14.50 11.95 7.20
CA ILE A 229 13.37 11.48 8.01
C ILE A 229 13.09 12.55 9.07
N THR A 230 11.90 13.14 9.06
CA THR A 230 11.40 13.91 10.19
C THR A 230 10.61 12.99 11.13
N LYS A 231 11.22 12.60 12.24
CA LYS A 231 10.48 12.21 13.46
C LYS A 231 10.12 13.51 14.17
N GLY A 232 8.84 13.72 14.48
CA GLY A 232 8.42 14.85 15.31
C GLY A 232 8.65 14.49 16.77
N GLU A 233 9.52 15.24 17.46
CA GLU A 233 9.58 15.30 18.93
C GLU A 233 10.05 16.69 19.38
N SER A 234 9.52 17.09 20.53
CA SER A 234 9.57 18.39 21.21
C SER A 234 10.89 18.69 21.93
N GLU A 235 11.15 19.98 22.13
CA GLU A 235 12.35 20.63 22.69
C GLU A 235 12.72 20.22 24.14
N SER A 236 14.03 20.17 24.48
CA SER A 236 14.71 21.26 25.22
C SER A 236 16.15 20.91 25.71
N SER A 237 16.98 21.96 25.65
CA SER A 237 18.24 22.27 26.37
C SER A 237 19.59 21.83 25.78
N LYS A 238 20.53 22.78 25.84
CA LYS A 238 21.75 22.96 25.03
C LYS A 238 22.90 23.33 25.96
N SER A 239 24.09 22.74 25.79
CA SER A 239 25.40 23.44 25.91
C SER A 239 26.56 22.63 25.27
N PRO A 240 27.64 23.27 24.76
CA PRO A 240 28.68 22.67 23.89
C PRO A 240 30.12 22.77 24.49
N PRO A 241 31.24 22.57 23.74
CA PRO A 241 31.69 21.39 22.96
C PRO A 241 33.18 21.00 23.20
N GLU A 242 33.63 19.77 22.89
CA GLU A 242 34.99 19.55 22.33
C GLU A 242 35.23 18.15 21.71
N ALA A 243 36.05 18.17 20.64
CA ALA A 243 36.81 17.11 19.96
C ALA A 243 36.10 16.03 19.09
N SER A 244 36.54 15.97 17.83
CA SER A 244 36.13 15.17 16.67
C SER A 244 36.25 13.65 16.79
N PRO A 245 35.43 12.88 16.03
CA PRO A 245 36.00 11.82 15.19
C PRO A 245 35.35 11.65 13.80
N SER A 246 36.21 11.20 12.87
CA SER A 246 35.98 10.46 11.62
C SER A 246 34.64 10.61 10.86
N ASP A 247 34.78 11.15 9.65
CA ASP A 247 33.76 11.39 8.64
C ASP A 247 33.20 10.07 8.04
N THR A 248 32.31 9.38 8.74
CA THR A 248 31.49 8.28 8.18
C THR A 248 30.16 8.78 7.66
N ARG A 249 30.17 9.46 6.50
CA ARG A 249 28.95 9.77 5.73
C ARG A 249 28.46 8.51 4.99
N PRO A 250 27.16 8.15 5.10
CA PRO A 250 26.57 7.11 4.25
C PRO A 250 26.54 7.58 2.78
N GLY A 251 27.19 6.83 1.87
CA GLY A 251 27.07 7.08 0.42
C GLY A 251 28.33 6.98 -0.44
N LYS A 252 29.50 6.61 0.09
CA LYS A 252 30.70 6.37 -0.74
C LYS A 252 31.02 4.90 -1.03
N SER A 253 30.27 3.94 -0.50
CA SER A 253 30.55 2.49 -0.59
C SER A 253 30.19 1.80 -1.93
N PHE A 254 30.10 2.52 -3.05
CA PHE A 254 29.81 1.92 -4.36
C PHE A 254 30.73 2.39 -5.49
N ARG A 255 31.75 3.21 -5.22
CA ARG A 255 32.69 3.64 -6.28
C ARG A 255 33.59 2.51 -6.79
N ASN A 256 33.76 1.46 -5.99
CA ASN A 256 34.58 0.29 -6.33
C ASN A 256 33.74 -1.00 -6.45
N PHE A 257 32.42 -0.89 -6.58
CA PHE A 257 31.60 -2.06 -6.82
C PHE A 257 31.75 -2.47 -8.29
N SER A 258 32.48 -3.55 -8.53
CA SER A 258 32.57 -4.20 -9.84
C SER A 258 31.97 -5.59 -9.73
N PHE A 259 31.21 -5.98 -10.76
CA PHE A 259 30.70 -7.34 -10.87
C PHE A 259 31.90 -8.26 -11.10
N ASN A 260 32.09 -9.25 -10.23
CA ASN A 260 33.02 -10.35 -10.50
C ASN A 260 32.34 -11.32 -11.49
N THR A 261 32.28 -10.89 -12.74
CA THR A 261 31.64 -11.61 -13.85
C THR A 261 32.15 -13.05 -13.99
N PRO A 262 33.47 -13.34 -13.82
CA PRO A 262 33.97 -14.72 -13.86
C PRO A 262 33.36 -15.61 -12.78
N ALA A 263 33.24 -15.13 -11.54
CA ALA A 263 32.69 -15.92 -10.44
C ALA A 263 31.19 -16.23 -10.65
N ILE A 264 30.47 -15.30 -11.26
CA ILE A 264 29.03 -15.46 -11.54
C ILE A 264 28.81 -16.44 -12.69
N LEU A 265 29.60 -16.35 -13.75
CA LEU A 265 29.53 -17.30 -14.87
C LEU A 265 29.88 -18.72 -14.43
N ASN A 266 30.93 -18.89 -13.62
CA ASN A 266 31.28 -20.20 -13.05
C ASN A 266 30.17 -20.76 -12.16
N ALA A 267 29.50 -19.93 -11.37
CA ALA A 267 28.38 -20.36 -10.53
C ALA A 267 27.16 -20.76 -11.37
N MET A 268 26.91 -20.10 -12.50
CA MET A 268 25.85 -20.46 -13.43
C MET A 268 26.15 -21.77 -14.16
N GLU A 269 27.38 -21.96 -14.65
CA GLU A 269 27.78 -23.21 -15.30
C GLU A 269 27.73 -24.40 -14.33
N ALA A 270 28.15 -24.21 -13.07
CA ALA A 270 28.05 -25.26 -12.06
C ALA A 270 26.60 -25.60 -11.68
N ALA A 271 25.67 -24.64 -11.78
CA ALA A 271 24.26 -24.85 -11.42
C ALA A 271 23.43 -25.49 -12.54
N PHE A 272 23.87 -25.38 -13.80
CA PHE A 272 23.12 -25.83 -14.98
C PHE A 272 23.87 -26.87 -15.83
N GLY A 273 25.06 -27.31 -15.39
CA GLY A 273 25.94 -28.25 -16.09
C GLY A 273 25.86 -29.71 -15.62
N ALA A 274 24.78 -30.13 -14.95
CA ALA A 274 24.53 -31.53 -14.57
C ALA A 274 23.25 -32.06 -15.24
#